data_AF-A0A925VD48-F1
#
_entry.id   AF-A0A925VD48-F1
#
_cell.length_a   1.000
_cell.length_b   1.000
_cell.length_c   1.000
_cell.angle_alpha   90.00
_cell.angle_beta   90.00
_cell.angle_gamma   90.00
#
_symmetry.space_group_name_H-M   'P 1'
#
loop_
_entity.id
_entity.type
_entity.pdbx_description
1 polymer ?
#
loop_
_entity_poly.entity_id
_entity_poly.type
_entity_poly.pdbx_seq_one_letter_code
_entity_poly.pdbx_strand_id
1 'polypeptide(L)'
;MIRTRCSALALFALLSFACDSTPAPAKADPAVEAKAKEDAEAKARLEKRKADREAKAAAEEQGKKDVAAAIEKVSVIPEGTKLPKKIDEACDGVAEAQRGFMKKFHPDTPEEALSTQIGLIKKQCMEMKDIKVATCQKFALQATTDQLKGAINEYLPACMAKYPSK
;
A
#
# COMPACT_ATOMS: atom_id res chain seq x y z
N MET A 1 47.07 -22.50 -22.28
CA MET A 1 48.06 -22.67 -23.36
C MET A 1 47.82 -21.58 -24.42
N ILE A 2 48.85 -20.77 -24.75
CA ILE A 2 49.09 -20.12 -26.07
C ILE A 2 48.12 -18.97 -26.44
N ARG A 3 48.46 -17.73 -26.85
CA ARG A 3 49.71 -17.00 -27.17
C ARG A 3 49.43 -15.48 -27.23
N THR A 4 50.47 -14.74 -26.88
CA THR A 4 50.84 -13.33 -27.09
C THR A 4 50.76 -12.81 -28.54
N ARG A 5 50.44 -11.50 -28.74
CA ARG A 5 51.05 -10.49 -29.67
C ARG A 5 50.54 -9.08 -29.25
N CYS A 6 51.31 -8.09 -28.76
CA CYS A 6 52.46 -7.30 -29.25
C CYS A 6 52.23 -6.40 -30.50
N SER A 7 52.29 -5.08 -30.24
CA SER A 7 52.95 -3.97 -30.97
C SER A 7 52.42 -3.40 -32.31
N ALA A 8 52.16 -2.08 -32.29
CA ALA A 8 52.81 -1.00 -33.09
C ALA A 8 51.96 0.29 -32.95
N LEU A 9 52.34 1.37 -32.24
CA LEU A 9 53.38 2.38 -32.52
C LEU A 9 53.29 3.00 -33.93
N ALA A 10 52.67 4.19 -34.02
CA ALA A 10 52.87 5.13 -35.12
C ALA A 10 52.95 6.56 -34.54
N LEU A 11 54.20 7.01 -34.36
CA LEU A 11 54.60 8.40 -34.20
C LEU A 11 54.30 9.17 -35.48
N PHE A 12 53.69 10.35 -35.39
CA PHE A 12 53.89 11.41 -36.36
C PHE A 12 54.06 12.73 -35.59
N ALA A 13 55.32 13.14 -35.47
CA ALA A 13 55.73 14.46 -35.05
C ALA A 13 56.02 15.30 -36.31
N LEU A 14 55.69 16.60 -36.26
CA LEU A 14 56.33 17.75 -36.93
C LEU A 14 55.45 18.98 -36.60
N LEU A 15 55.75 19.69 -35.51
CA LEU A 15 56.50 20.96 -35.50
C LEU A 15 55.82 22.10 -36.28
N SER A 16 55.35 23.14 -35.60
CA SER A 16 56.04 24.45 -35.55
C SER A 16 55.21 25.55 -34.84
N PHE A 17 55.94 26.48 -34.23
CA PHE A 17 55.58 27.79 -33.65
C PHE A 17 55.24 27.86 -32.15
N ALA A 18 56.31 28.10 -31.39
CA ALA A 18 56.26 28.94 -30.20
C ALA A 18 56.01 30.40 -30.62
N CYS A 19 55.00 31.05 -30.05
CA CYS A 19 54.96 32.49 -29.86
C CYS A 19 54.12 32.82 -28.62
N ASP A 20 54.85 33.34 -27.64
CA ASP A 20 54.46 34.14 -26.49
C ASP A 20 53.06 34.78 -26.57
N SER A 21 52.20 34.46 -25.61
CA SER A 21 51.06 35.29 -25.21
C SER A 21 50.62 34.88 -23.81
N THR A 22 51.05 35.67 -22.83
CA THR A 22 50.50 35.79 -21.47
C THR A 22 49.01 35.42 -21.41
N PRO A 23 48.57 34.46 -20.56
CA PRO A 23 47.15 34.16 -20.44
C PRO A 23 46.45 35.35 -19.79
N ALA A 24 45.70 36.10 -20.60
CA ALA A 24 44.66 36.98 -20.08
C ALA A 24 43.69 36.13 -19.21
N PRO A 25 43.22 36.63 -18.06
CA PRO A 25 42.33 35.87 -17.20
C PRO A 25 41.09 35.47 -18.00
N ALA A 26 40.84 34.16 -18.06
CA ALA A 26 39.70 33.57 -18.74
C ALA A 26 38.43 34.28 -18.26
N LYS A 27 37.81 35.07 -19.13
CA LYS A 27 36.42 35.47 -18.91
C LYS A 27 35.61 34.19 -19.04
N ALA A 28 34.92 33.83 -17.96
CA ALA A 28 34.03 32.68 -17.92
C ALA A 28 33.13 32.70 -19.15
N ASP A 29 33.16 31.60 -19.90
CA ASP A 29 32.33 31.43 -21.09
C ASP A 29 30.86 31.31 -20.63
N PRO A 30 29.97 32.26 -21.01
CA PRO A 30 28.59 32.28 -20.52
C PRO A 30 27.81 31.00 -20.85
N ALA A 31 28.25 30.21 -21.83
CA ALA A 31 27.69 28.91 -22.15
C ALA A 31 28.00 27.82 -21.09
N VAL A 32 29.13 27.92 -20.38
CA VAL A 32 29.51 26.99 -19.31
C VAL A 32 28.75 27.30 -18.02
N GLU A 33 28.55 28.59 -17.71
CA GLU A 33 27.73 29.01 -16.57
C GLU A 33 26.23 28.69 -16.75
N ALA A 34 25.71 28.78 -17.98
CA ALA A 34 24.33 28.42 -18.28
C ALA A 34 24.06 26.91 -18.09
N LYS A 35 24.96 26.04 -18.58
CA LYS A 35 24.87 24.59 -18.39
C LYS A 35 25.02 24.19 -16.92
N ALA A 36 25.90 24.85 -16.16
CA ALA A 36 26.06 24.58 -14.74
C ALA A 36 24.80 24.95 -13.91
N LYS A 37 24.09 26.02 -14.30
CA LYS A 37 22.80 26.39 -13.68
C LYS A 37 21.68 25.42 -14.04
N GLU A 38 21.58 25.00 -15.30
CA GLU A 38 20.60 24.01 -15.74
C GLU A 38 20.82 22.65 -15.06
N ASP A 39 22.07 22.19 -14.93
CA ASP A 39 22.41 20.95 -14.24
C ASP A 39 22.12 21.01 -12.73
N ALA A 40 22.32 22.18 -12.10
CA ALA A 40 21.99 22.39 -10.69
C ALA A 40 20.47 22.40 -10.47
N GLU A 41 19.70 23.05 -11.34
CA GLU A 41 18.23 23.07 -11.29
C GLU A 41 17.63 21.69 -11.58
N ALA A 42 18.19 20.95 -12.54
CA ALA A 42 17.78 19.58 -12.85
C ALA A 42 18.03 18.63 -11.66
N LYS A 43 19.19 18.73 -10.99
CA LYS A 43 19.50 17.96 -9.78
C LYS A 43 18.55 18.30 -8.64
N ALA A 44 18.33 19.59 -8.36
CA ALA A 44 17.41 20.04 -7.31
C ALA A 44 15.97 19.54 -7.56
N ARG A 45 15.50 19.56 -8.81
CA ARG A 45 14.17 19.05 -9.19
C ARG A 45 14.05 17.53 -9.04
N LEU A 46 15.12 16.78 -9.32
CA LEU A 46 15.16 15.33 -9.14
C LEU A 46 15.18 14.94 -7.65
N GLU A 47 15.94 15.65 -6.83
CA GLU A 47 15.97 15.41 -5.37
C GLU A 47 14.63 15.72 -4.72
N LYS A 48 13.99 16.84 -5.07
CA LYS A 48 12.63 17.14 -4.60
C LYS A 48 11.63 16.05 -4.99
N ARG A 49 11.69 15.55 -6.23
CA ARG A 49 10.83 14.44 -6.70
C ARG A 49 11.14 13.10 -6.03
N LYS A 50 12.38 12.87 -5.58
CA LYS A 50 12.72 11.67 -4.80
C LYS A 50 12.16 11.79 -3.38
N ALA A 51 12.40 12.93 -2.71
CA ALA A 51 11.86 13.20 -1.38
C ALA A 51 10.31 13.12 -1.35
N ASP A 52 9.63 13.70 -2.34
CA ASP A 52 8.16 13.62 -2.45
C ASP A 52 7.66 12.18 -2.66
N ARG A 53 8.42 11.35 -3.40
CA ARG A 53 8.07 9.93 -3.63
C ARG A 53 8.32 9.08 -2.38
N GLU A 54 9.45 9.30 -1.72
CA GLU A 54 9.79 8.59 -0.48
C GLU A 54 8.82 8.93 0.65
N ALA A 55 8.45 10.21 0.80
CA ALA A 55 7.44 10.64 1.77
C ALA A 55 6.06 10.02 1.49
N LYS A 56 5.63 9.96 0.22
CA LYS A 56 4.38 9.29 -0.16
C LYS A 56 4.42 7.78 0.08
N ALA A 57 5.52 7.12 -0.28
CA ALA A 57 5.68 5.68 -0.05
C ALA A 57 5.67 5.35 1.45
N ALA A 58 6.36 6.14 2.27
CA ALA A 58 6.35 5.97 3.73
C ALA A 58 4.95 6.20 4.33
N ALA A 59 4.22 7.21 3.84
CA ALA A 59 2.85 7.47 4.28
C ALA A 59 1.88 6.34 3.87
N GLU A 60 2.00 5.80 2.66
CA GLU A 60 1.20 4.64 2.22
C GLU A 60 1.54 3.38 3.01
N GLU A 61 2.82 3.12 3.29
CA GLU A 61 3.23 1.97 4.09
C GLU A 61 2.73 2.08 5.53
N GLN A 62 2.83 3.26 6.15
CA GLN A 62 2.28 3.49 7.47
C GLN A 62 0.75 3.33 7.47
N GLY A 63 0.06 3.87 6.46
CA GLY A 63 -1.38 3.69 6.30
C GLY A 63 -1.78 2.21 6.20
N LYS A 64 -1.02 1.39 5.47
CA LYS A 64 -1.24 -0.06 5.39
C LYS A 64 -1.02 -0.75 6.73
N LYS A 65 0.03 -0.38 7.47
CA LYS A 65 0.29 -0.90 8.83
C LYS A 65 -0.81 -0.54 9.81
N ASP A 66 -1.30 0.69 9.75
CA ASP A 66 -2.38 1.17 10.62
C ASP A 66 -3.69 0.45 10.32
N VAL A 67 -4.01 0.23 9.03
CA VAL A 67 -5.17 -0.57 8.62
C VAL A 67 -5.03 -2.01 9.10
N ALA A 68 -3.87 -2.65 8.90
CA ALA A 68 -3.64 -4.02 9.36
C ALA A 68 -3.79 -4.15 10.89
N ALA A 69 -3.22 -3.22 11.66
CA ALA A 69 -3.37 -3.19 13.11
C ALA A 69 -4.83 -2.95 13.55
N ALA A 70 -5.57 -2.12 12.82
CA ALA A 70 -6.99 -1.90 13.07
C ALA A 70 -7.83 -3.15 12.74
N ILE A 71 -7.50 -3.87 11.66
CA ILE A 71 -8.11 -5.15 11.30
C ILE A 71 -7.92 -6.17 12.44
N GLU A 72 -6.70 -6.34 12.94
CA GLU A 72 -6.42 -7.29 14.03
C GLU A 72 -7.23 -6.99 15.29
N LYS A 73 -7.48 -5.70 15.57
CA LYS A 73 -8.29 -5.24 16.71
C LYS A 73 -9.78 -5.52 16.56
N VAL A 74 -10.33 -5.44 15.34
CA VAL A 74 -11.76 -5.70 15.12
C VAL A 74 -12.06 -7.18 14.90
N SER A 75 -11.08 -7.95 14.40
CA SER A 75 -11.20 -9.40 14.16
C SER A 75 -10.97 -10.21 15.44
N VAL A 76 -11.64 -9.85 16.53
CA VAL A 76 -11.63 -10.59 17.81
C VAL A 76 -13.02 -10.72 18.38
N ILE A 77 -13.24 -11.80 19.11
CA ILE A 77 -14.38 -11.95 20.00
C ILE A 77 -14.00 -11.34 21.35
N PRO A 78 -14.72 -10.33 21.86
CA PRO A 78 -14.44 -9.75 23.17
C PRO A 78 -14.46 -10.81 24.27
N GLU A 79 -13.57 -10.69 25.25
CA GLU A 79 -13.52 -11.63 26.38
C GLU A 79 -14.85 -11.65 27.15
N GLY A 80 -15.22 -12.84 27.63
CA GLY A 80 -16.51 -13.03 28.32
C GLY A 80 -17.74 -13.05 27.40
N THR A 81 -17.57 -12.89 26.08
CA THR A 81 -18.67 -13.06 25.13
C THR A 81 -19.25 -14.46 25.22
N LYS A 82 -20.55 -14.54 25.50
CA LYS A 82 -21.31 -15.80 25.41
C LYS A 82 -21.55 -16.12 23.94
N LEU A 83 -20.94 -17.21 23.48
CA LEU A 83 -21.16 -17.71 22.12
C LEU A 83 -22.61 -18.23 21.97
N PRO A 84 -23.27 -17.97 20.82
CA PRO A 84 -24.56 -18.57 20.50
C PRO A 84 -24.50 -20.10 20.56
N LYS A 85 -25.62 -20.74 20.90
CA LYS A 85 -25.68 -22.21 20.97
C LYS A 85 -25.93 -22.85 19.61
N LYS A 86 -26.57 -22.11 18.71
CA LYS A 86 -26.94 -22.57 17.37
C LYS A 86 -26.24 -21.70 16.33
N ILE A 87 -25.86 -22.34 15.23
CA ILE A 87 -25.26 -21.63 14.10
C ILE A 87 -26.22 -20.60 13.49
N ASP A 88 -27.53 -20.90 13.47
CA ASP A 88 -28.56 -19.98 12.97
C ASP A 88 -28.57 -18.66 13.75
N GLU A 89 -28.53 -18.72 15.08
CA GLU A 89 -28.45 -17.54 15.95
C GLU A 89 -27.16 -16.73 15.72
N ALA A 90 -26.03 -17.41 15.49
CA ALA A 90 -24.77 -16.74 15.19
C ALA A 90 -24.82 -16.02 13.84
N CYS A 91 -25.39 -16.68 12.82
CA CYS A 91 -25.50 -16.14 11.47
C CYS A 91 -26.57 -15.04 11.33
N ASP A 92 -27.63 -15.09 12.13
CA ASP A 92 -28.55 -13.96 12.28
C ASP A 92 -27.82 -12.74 12.86
N GLY A 93 -26.97 -12.94 13.85
CA GLY A 93 -26.12 -11.89 14.38
C GLY A 93 -25.19 -11.25 13.33
N VAL A 94 -24.62 -12.05 12.42
CA VAL A 94 -23.81 -11.55 11.29
C VAL A 94 -24.68 -10.77 10.30
N ALA A 95 -25.84 -11.31 9.93
CA ALA A 95 -26.78 -10.68 9.02
C ALA A 95 -27.25 -9.31 9.52
N GLU A 96 -27.59 -9.21 10.81
CA GLU A 96 -27.94 -7.95 11.45
C GLU A 96 -26.78 -6.96 11.50
N ALA A 97 -25.58 -7.43 11.85
CA ALA A 97 -24.38 -6.59 11.87
C ALA A 97 -24.04 -6.05 10.48
N GLN A 98 -24.15 -6.86 9.44
CA GLN A 98 -23.98 -6.44 8.06
C GLN A 98 -25.03 -5.41 7.65
N ARG A 99 -26.31 -5.62 8.03
CA ARG A 99 -27.37 -4.64 7.76
C ARG A 99 -27.05 -3.30 8.43
N GLY A 100 -26.57 -3.33 9.68
CA GLY A 100 -26.12 -2.13 10.39
C GLY A 100 -24.94 -1.44 9.71
N PHE A 101 -23.94 -2.23 9.27
CA PHE A 101 -22.80 -1.75 8.50
C PHE A 101 -23.25 -1.03 7.21
N MET A 102 -24.11 -1.68 6.41
CA MET A 102 -24.59 -1.12 5.14
C MET A 102 -25.41 0.16 5.36
N LYS A 103 -26.28 0.18 6.37
CA LYS A 103 -27.04 1.41 6.70
C LYS A 103 -26.13 2.57 7.13
N LYS A 104 -25.02 2.26 7.82
CA LYS A 104 -24.08 3.28 8.32
C LYS A 104 -23.18 3.84 7.22
N PHE A 105 -22.63 2.98 6.37
CA PHE A 105 -21.58 3.35 5.40
C PHE A 105 -22.04 3.41 3.94
N HIS A 106 -23.21 2.84 3.64
CA HIS A 106 -23.81 2.80 2.30
C HIS A 106 -25.33 3.11 2.37
N PRO A 107 -25.74 4.26 2.93
CA PRO A 107 -27.14 4.58 3.19
C PRO A 107 -28.01 4.65 1.93
N ASP A 108 -27.40 4.93 0.77
CA ASP A 108 -28.10 5.02 -0.52
C ASP A 108 -28.42 3.64 -1.14
N THR A 109 -28.05 2.54 -0.47
CA THR A 109 -28.34 1.19 -0.96
C THR A 109 -29.84 0.89 -0.84
N PRO A 110 -30.53 0.50 -1.93
CA PRO A 110 -31.93 0.11 -1.88
C PRO A 110 -32.16 -1.05 -0.90
N GLU A 111 -33.27 -1.01 -0.16
CA GLU A 111 -33.56 -2.00 0.88
C GLU A 111 -33.75 -3.41 0.32
N GLU A 112 -34.27 -3.53 -0.90
CA GLU A 112 -34.47 -4.81 -1.60
C GLU A 112 -33.14 -5.46 -1.98
N ALA A 113 -32.20 -4.65 -2.49
CA ALA A 113 -30.84 -5.09 -2.82
C ALA A 113 -30.10 -5.52 -1.55
N LEU A 114 -30.24 -4.73 -0.47
CA LEU A 114 -29.70 -5.07 0.84
C LEU A 114 -30.30 -6.39 1.36
N SER A 115 -31.61 -6.56 1.32
CA SER A 115 -32.29 -7.76 1.82
C SER A 115 -31.79 -9.04 1.13
N THR A 116 -31.63 -9.01 -0.19
CA THR A 116 -31.09 -10.13 -0.97
C THR A 116 -29.66 -10.45 -0.57
N GLN A 117 -28.81 -9.42 -0.42
CA GLN A 117 -27.42 -9.58 0.02
C GLN A 117 -27.34 -10.18 1.44
N ILE A 118 -28.17 -9.69 2.37
CA ILE A 118 -28.23 -10.21 3.73
C ILE A 118 -28.65 -11.68 3.75
N GLY A 119 -29.61 -12.08 2.92
CA GLY A 119 -30.01 -13.48 2.77
C GLY A 119 -28.86 -14.38 2.31
N LEU A 120 -28.07 -13.91 1.33
CA LEU A 120 -26.88 -14.63 0.85
C LEU A 120 -25.80 -14.75 1.94
N ILE A 121 -25.54 -13.67 2.67
CA ILE A 121 -24.55 -13.66 3.76
C ILE A 121 -24.95 -14.61 4.89
N LYS A 122 -26.23 -14.62 5.28
CA LYS A 122 -26.72 -15.60 6.26
C LYS A 122 -26.50 -17.03 5.75
N LYS A 123 -26.84 -17.31 4.49
CA LYS A 123 -26.65 -18.64 3.89
C LYS A 123 -25.17 -19.06 3.90
N GLN A 124 -24.25 -18.18 3.46
CA GLN A 124 -22.82 -18.46 3.47
C GLN A 124 -22.29 -18.70 4.88
N CYS A 125 -22.75 -17.91 5.87
CA CYS A 125 -22.42 -18.14 7.26
C CYS A 125 -22.89 -19.51 7.76
N MET A 126 -24.10 -19.92 7.39
CA MET A 126 -24.65 -21.23 7.73
C MET A 126 -23.86 -22.38 7.09
N GLU A 127 -23.33 -22.19 5.89
CA GLU A 127 -22.49 -23.16 5.19
C GLU A 127 -21.10 -23.31 5.82
N MET A 128 -20.53 -22.24 6.38
CA MET A 128 -19.26 -22.29 7.13
C MET A 128 -19.36 -23.13 8.41
N LYS A 129 -20.54 -23.20 9.04
CA LYS A 129 -20.81 -24.00 10.24
C LYS A 129 -19.87 -23.73 11.43
N ASP A 130 -19.34 -22.51 11.53
CA ASP A 130 -18.43 -22.11 12.61
C ASP A 130 -18.98 -20.92 13.42
N ILE A 131 -19.44 -21.22 14.63
CA ILE A 131 -20.03 -20.24 15.55
C ILE A 131 -19.00 -19.17 15.98
N LYS A 132 -17.72 -19.53 16.13
CA LYS A 132 -16.68 -18.58 16.56
C LYS A 132 -16.37 -17.61 15.43
N VAL A 133 -16.20 -18.12 14.21
CA VAL A 133 -16.01 -17.27 13.03
C VAL A 133 -17.20 -16.34 12.86
N ALA A 134 -18.44 -16.85 12.87
CA ALA A 134 -19.64 -16.02 12.75
C ALA A 134 -19.71 -14.96 13.85
N THR A 135 -19.42 -15.32 15.10
CA THR A 135 -19.42 -14.37 16.21
C THR A 135 -18.33 -13.29 16.03
N CYS A 136 -17.14 -13.66 15.59
CA CYS A 136 -16.07 -12.70 15.28
C CYS A 136 -16.50 -11.75 14.16
N GLN A 137 -17.06 -12.27 13.07
CA GLN A 137 -17.52 -11.46 11.93
C GLN A 137 -18.59 -10.45 12.34
N LYS A 138 -19.54 -10.85 13.19
CA LYS A 138 -20.52 -9.95 13.80
C LYS A 138 -19.83 -8.78 14.53
N PHE A 139 -18.91 -9.08 15.45
CA PHE A 139 -18.23 -8.03 16.22
C PHE A 139 -17.35 -7.14 15.34
N ALA A 140 -16.66 -7.73 14.36
CA ALA A 140 -15.84 -7.00 13.42
C ALA A 140 -16.69 -5.98 12.63
N LEU A 141 -17.85 -6.40 12.11
CA LEU A 141 -18.80 -5.52 11.41
C LEU A 141 -19.37 -4.42 12.29
N GLN A 142 -19.64 -4.71 13.56
CA GLN A 142 -20.14 -3.73 14.53
C GLN A 142 -19.06 -2.72 14.95
N ALA A 143 -17.79 -3.15 14.98
CA ALA A 143 -16.65 -2.33 15.33
C ALA A 143 -16.08 -1.55 14.15
N THR A 144 -16.61 -1.72 12.93
CA THR A 144 -16.10 -1.05 11.74
C THR A 144 -16.18 0.47 11.85
N THR A 145 -15.05 1.12 11.61
CA THR A 145 -14.87 2.57 11.56
C THR A 145 -14.78 3.04 10.10
N ASP A 146 -14.77 4.36 9.88
CA ASP A 146 -14.57 4.93 8.53
C ASP A 146 -13.26 4.50 7.87
N GLN A 147 -12.22 4.24 8.65
CA GLN A 147 -10.94 3.72 8.16
C GLN A 147 -11.08 2.29 7.61
N LEU A 148 -12.00 1.49 8.18
CA LEU A 148 -12.14 0.07 7.89
C LEU A 148 -13.32 -0.26 6.96
N LYS A 149 -14.16 0.70 6.58
CA LYS A 149 -15.34 0.45 5.74
C LYS A 149 -15.02 -0.13 4.36
N GLY A 150 -13.83 0.17 3.83
CA GLY A 150 -13.33 -0.41 2.58
C GLY A 150 -12.57 -1.72 2.76
N ALA A 151 -12.36 -2.16 4.02
CA ALA A 151 -11.45 -3.25 4.38
C ALA A 151 -12.18 -4.56 4.79
N ILE A 152 -13.47 -4.69 4.44
CA ILE A 152 -14.31 -5.84 4.81
C ILE A 152 -13.72 -7.16 4.32
N ASN A 153 -13.19 -7.14 3.10
CA ASN A 153 -12.62 -8.31 2.45
C ASN A 153 -11.31 -8.77 3.11
N GLU A 154 -10.69 -7.94 3.93
CA GLU A 154 -9.48 -8.24 4.68
C GLU A 154 -9.78 -8.69 6.10
N TYR A 155 -10.70 -8.01 6.83
CA TYR A 155 -10.97 -8.34 8.23
C TYR A 155 -11.91 -9.53 8.44
N LEU A 156 -12.83 -9.81 7.51
CA LEU A 156 -13.70 -11.00 7.62
C LEU A 156 -12.90 -12.30 7.47
N PRO A 157 -11.94 -12.43 6.53
CA PRO A 157 -11.01 -13.56 6.52
C PRO A 157 -10.07 -13.61 7.71
N ALA A 158 -9.68 -12.47 8.29
CA ALA A 158 -8.89 -12.46 9.52
C ALA A 158 -9.61 -13.16 10.68
N CYS A 159 -10.95 -13.07 10.77
CA CYS A 159 -11.74 -13.87 11.72
C CYS A 159 -11.61 -15.38 11.47
N MET A 160 -11.63 -15.81 10.20
CA MET A 160 -11.45 -17.23 9.83
C MET A 160 -10.05 -17.74 10.17
N ALA A 161 -9.02 -16.94 9.91
CA ALA A 161 -7.64 -17.29 10.25
C ALA A 161 -7.40 -17.36 11.76
N LYS A 162 -8.06 -16.49 12.54
CA LYS A 162 -7.90 -16.43 14.01
C LYS A 162 -8.69 -17.52 14.74
N TYR A 163 -9.84 -17.91 14.20
CA TYR A 163 -10.69 -18.95 14.76
C TYR A 163 -10.88 -20.06 13.72
N PRO A 164 -9.83 -20.83 13.39
CA PRO A 164 -9.96 -21.91 12.42
C PRO A 164 -10.96 -22.94 12.91
N SER A 165 -11.79 -23.44 11.99
CA SER A 165 -12.71 -24.53 12.28
C SER A 165 -11.92 -25.77 12.71
N LYS A 166 -12.44 -26.47 13.73
CA LYS A 166 -11.95 -27.77 14.14
C LYS A 166 -12.74 -28.88 13.48
#